data_AF-A0A834MJU9-F1
#
_entry.id   AF-A0A834MJU9-F1
#
_cell.length_a   1.000
_cell.length_b   1.000
_cell.length_c   1.000
_cell.angle_alpha   90.00
_cell.angle_beta   90.00
_cell.angle_gamma   90.00
#
_symmetry.space_group_name_H-M   'P 1'
#
loop_
_entity.id
_entity.type
_entity.pdbx_description
1 polymer ?
#
loop_
_entity_poly.entity_id
_entity_poly.type
_entity_poly.pdbx_seq_one_letter_code
_entity_poly.pdbx_strand_id
1 'polypeptide(L)'
;MEITAAGTLRANKTNSIPPSRELNTPIFGYQKYITILPYVPKSRKVIHLMSSIHHDKEIDSTTRSKQKPAVITFYKQTESGVDVVDNLSIA
;
A
#
# COMPACT_ATOMS: atom_id res chain seq x y z
N MET A 1 -6.86 13.65 -19.52
CA MET A 1 -6.59 12.43 -18.73
C MET A 1 -5.48 12.75 -17.76
N GLU A 2 -5.71 12.55 -16.46
CA GLU A 2 -4.67 12.65 -15.43
C GLU A 2 -4.27 11.23 -15.04
N ILE A 3 -2.96 10.96 -14.96
CA ILE A 3 -2.43 9.63 -14.65
C ILE A 3 -2.12 9.58 -13.15
N THR A 4 -2.66 8.58 -12.47
CA THR A 4 -2.38 8.30 -11.06
C THR A 4 -1.50 7.07 -10.90
N ALA A 5 -0.78 6.98 -9.78
CA ALA A 5 0.05 5.84 -9.44
C ALA A 5 -0.26 5.31 -8.03
N ALA A 6 -0.20 3.99 -7.87
CA ALA A 6 -0.22 3.32 -6.58
C ALA A 6 0.77 2.15 -6.61
N GLY A 7 1.49 1.94 -5.52
CA GLY A 7 2.52 0.90 -5.49
C GLY A 7 3.23 0.76 -4.16
N THR A 8 4.14 -0.21 -4.11
CA THR A 8 5.02 -0.41 -2.95
C THR A 8 6.33 0.37 -3.12
N LEU A 9 6.85 0.88 -2.01
CA LEU A 9 8.15 1.54 -1.95
C LEU A 9 9.19 0.57 -1.36
N ARG A 10 10.39 0.56 -1.93
CA ARG A 10 11.52 -0.19 -1.39
C ARG A 10 12.00 0.44 -0.09
N ALA A 11 12.35 -0.38 0.91
CA ALA A 11 12.73 0.08 2.25
C ALA A 11 13.97 1.00 2.27
N ASN A 12 14.88 0.88 1.30
CA ASN A 12 16.04 1.77 1.18
C ASN A 12 15.71 3.17 0.63
N LYS A 13 14.46 3.41 0.23
CA LYS A 13 13.96 4.70 -0.24
C LYS A 13 13.02 5.37 0.76
N THR A 14 12.85 4.78 1.94
CA THR A 14 11.87 5.22 2.95
C THR A 14 12.53 5.80 4.20
N ASN A 15 13.80 6.20 4.12
CA ASN A 15 14.59 6.66 5.26
C ASN A 15 13.99 7.90 5.97
N SER A 16 13.21 8.70 5.27
CA SER A 16 12.49 9.87 5.82
C SER A 16 11.09 9.53 6.36
N ILE A 17 10.64 8.29 6.24
CA ILE A 17 9.32 7.84 6.70
C ILE A 17 9.50 7.16 8.06
N PRO A 18 8.84 7.63 9.12
CA PRO A 18 8.92 6.99 10.42
C PRO A 18 8.39 5.54 10.31
N PRO A 19 9.08 4.55 10.88
CA PRO A 19 8.64 3.17 10.80
C PRO A 19 7.34 3.01 11.60
N SER A 20 6.33 2.34 11.02
CA SER A 20 5.26 1.77 11.84
C SER A 20 5.84 0.63 12.68
N ARG A 21 5.56 0.64 13.98
CA ARG A 21 6.13 -0.30 14.95
C ARG A 21 5.10 -1.30 15.48
N GLU A 22 3.82 -0.99 15.32
CA GLU A 22 2.71 -1.78 15.87
C GLU A 22 2.01 -2.57 14.77
N LEU A 23 1.69 -3.82 15.10
CA LEU A 23 0.95 -4.72 14.21
C LEU A 23 -0.38 -4.09 13.80
N ASN A 24 -0.70 -4.23 12.51
CA ASN A 24 -1.96 -3.78 11.93
C ASN A 24 -2.27 -2.28 12.17
N THR A 25 -1.26 -1.48 12.49
CA THR A 25 -1.44 -0.06 12.79
C THR A 25 -0.88 0.78 11.63
N PRO A 26 -1.75 1.28 10.74
CA PRO A 26 -1.32 2.12 9.64
C PRO A 26 -0.97 3.53 10.11
N ILE A 27 0.12 4.10 9.57
CA ILE A 27 0.46 5.52 9.73
C ILE A 27 0.33 6.18 8.37
N PHE A 28 -0.37 7.31 8.30
CA PHE A 28 -0.58 8.05 7.05
C PHE A 28 0.26 9.31 7.03
N GLY A 29 1.15 9.42 6.04
CA GLY A 29 1.88 10.64 5.72
C GLY A 29 1.33 11.26 4.44
N TYR A 30 1.05 12.57 4.49
CA TYR A 30 0.46 13.28 3.36
C TYR A 30 1.45 14.31 2.79
N GLN A 31 1.58 14.31 1.47
CA GLN A 31 2.16 15.40 0.69
C GLN A 31 1.09 15.95 -0.26
N LYS A 32 1.42 17.02 -0.99
CA LYS A 32 0.49 17.76 -1.84
C LYS A 32 -0.40 16.89 -2.75
N TYR A 33 0.15 15.79 -3.28
CA TYR A 33 -0.56 14.91 -4.22
C TYR A 33 -0.39 13.42 -3.93
N ILE A 34 0.27 13.07 -2.81
CA ILE A 34 0.69 11.69 -2.56
C ILE A 34 0.48 11.37 -1.09
N THR A 35 -0.10 10.22 -0.84
CA THR A 35 -0.16 9.59 0.48
C THR A 35 0.87 8.48 0.56
N ILE A 36 1.63 8.47 1.63
CA ILE A 36 2.64 7.46 1.95
C ILE A 36 2.22 6.74 3.23
N LEU A 37 2.36 5.42 3.23
CA LEU A 37 1.81 4.58 4.28
C LEU A 37 2.76 3.41 4.63
N PRO A 38 3.49 3.46 5.76
CA PRO A 38 4.05 2.28 6.38
C PRO A 38 2.96 1.46 7.12
N TYR A 39 2.98 0.14 6.94
CA TYR A 39 2.06 -0.81 7.58
C TYR A 39 2.76 -2.11 7.98
N VAL A 40 2.47 -2.63 9.17
CA VAL A 40 3.07 -3.85 9.73
C VAL A 40 2.07 -5.00 9.71
N PRO A 41 2.00 -5.82 8.64
CA PRO A 41 1.07 -6.95 8.59
C PRO A 41 1.44 -8.11 9.52
N LYS A 42 2.73 -8.21 9.88
CA LYS A 42 3.28 -9.27 10.74
C LYS A 42 4.57 -8.79 11.40
N SER A 43 4.96 -9.43 12.50
CA SER A 43 6.16 -9.08 13.27
C SER A 43 7.40 -9.04 12.36
N ARG A 44 8.23 -8.01 12.54
CA ARG A 44 9.46 -7.74 11.77
C ARG A 44 9.26 -7.56 10.26
N LYS A 45 8.04 -7.29 9.77
CA LYS A 45 7.79 -6.95 8.37
C LYS A 45 7.04 -5.62 8.28
N VAL A 46 7.67 -4.63 7.66
CA VAL A 46 7.06 -3.34 7.31
C VAL A 46 6.88 -3.28 5.79
N ILE A 47 5.68 -2.92 5.35
CA ILE A 47 5.39 -2.63 3.95
C ILE A 47 5.18 -1.12 3.84
N HIS A 48 5.85 -0.48 2.88
CA HIS A 48 5.63 0.92 2.56
C HIS A 48 4.83 1.01 1.28
N LEU A 49 3.74 1.76 1.28
CA LEU A 49 2.93 2.04 0.10
C LEU A 49 2.91 3.53 -0.21
N MET A 50 2.69 3.82 -1.49
CA MET A 50 2.47 5.15 -2.01
C MET A 50 1.20 5.13 -2.86
N SER A 51 0.39 6.19 -2.78
CA SER A 51 -0.71 6.40 -3.70
C SER A 51 -0.95 7.88 -3.99
N SER A 52 -1.21 8.21 -5.25
CA SER A 52 -1.65 9.53 -5.69
C SER A 52 -3.17 9.64 -5.92
N ILE A 53 -3.94 8.60 -5.57
CA ILE A 53 -5.40 8.56 -5.73
C ILE A 53 -6.13 8.50 -4.37
N HIS A 54 -5.47 8.04 -3.31
CA HIS A 54 -6.04 8.03 -1.96
C HIS A 54 -5.45 9.20 -1.16
N HIS A 55 -6.31 10.07 -0.61
CA HIS A 55 -5.91 11.26 0.17
C HIS A 55 -6.51 11.30 1.57
N ASP A 56 -7.05 10.18 2.04
CA ASP A 56 -7.62 10.05 3.37
C ASP A 56 -7.02 8.84 4.11
N LYS A 57 -7.60 8.57 5.29
CA LYS A 57 -7.22 7.48 6.18
C LYS A 57 -8.19 6.30 6.11
N GLU A 58 -8.82 6.08 4.96
CA GLU A 58 -9.83 5.02 4.84
C GLU A 58 -9.24 3.64 5.16
N ILE A 59 -9.97 2.90 6.00
CA ILE A 59 -9.67 1.52 6.36
C ILE A 59 -10.71 0.61 5.71
N ASP A 60 -10.22 -0.45 5.05
CA ASP A 60 -11.08 -1.47 4.49
C ASP A 60 -11.73 -2.30 5.61
N SER A 61 -13.02 -2.06 5.82
CA SER A 61 -13.83 -2.69 6.85
C SER A 61 -13.91 -4.22 6.72
N THR A 62 -13.72 -4.76 5.51
CA THR A 62 -13.71 -6.22 5.27
C THR A 62 -12.53 -6.91 5.94
N THR A 63 -11.50 -6.15 6.29
CA THR A 63 -10.23 -6.67 6.83
C THR A 63 -10.23 -6.81 8.35
N ARG A 64 -11.28 -6.30 9.03
CA ARG A 64 -11.54 -6.45 10.46
C ARG A 64 -10.31 -6.07 11.32
N SER A 65 -9.82 -7.00 12.14
CA SER A 65 -8.68 -6.82 13.05
C SER A 65 -7.35 -6.53 12.36
N LYS A 66 -7.28 -6.70 11.03
CA LYS A 66 -6.09 -6.33 10.25
C LYS A 66 -6.03 -4.84 9.96
N GLN A 67 -7.14 -4.11 10.04
CA GLN A 67 -7.22 -2.67 9.80
C GLN A 67 -6.40 -2.23 8.57
N LYS A 68 -6.53 -2.94 7.45
CA LYS A 68 -5.76 -2.59 6.26
C LYS A 68 -6.31 -1.29 5.68
N PRO A 69 -5.45 -0.32 5.35
CA PRO A 69 -5.88 0.85 4.60
C PRO A 69 -6.40 0.48 3.22
N ALA A 70 -7.37 1.23 2.71
CA ALA A 70 -7.95 1.05 1.37
C ALA A 70 -6.87 1.02 0.28
N VAL A 71 -5.79 1.81 0.44
CA VAL A 71 -4.61 1.79 -0.45
C VAL A 71 -4.01 0.39 -0.64
N ILE A 72 -3.92 -0.39 0.44
CA ILE A 72 -3.33 -1.74 0.40
C ILE A 72 -4.25 -2.69 -0.36
N THR A 73 -5.54 -2.63 -0.09
CA THR A 73 -6.50 -3.54 -0.72
C THR A 73 -6.69 -3.19 -2.19
N PHE A 74 -6.75 -1.90 -2.54
CA PHE A 74 -6.70 -1.42 -3.92
C PHE A 74 -5.47 -1.95 -4.67
N TYR A 75 -4.26 -1.71 -4.15
CA TYR A 75 -3.02 -2.15 -4.80
C TYR A 75 -2.99 -3.67 -5.00
N LYS A 76 -3.42 -4.45 -4.00
CA LYS A 76 -3.48 -5.91 -4.11
C LYS A 76 -4.48 -6.43 -5.14
N GLN A 77 -5.55 -5.71 -5.40
CA GLN A 77 -6.51 -6.08 -6.45
C GLN A 77 -5.97 -5.81 -7.86
N THR A 78 -5.04 -4.86 -8.00
CA THR A 78 -4.55 -4.41 -9.32
C THR A 78 -3.14 -4.90 -9.67
N GLU A 79 -2.33 -5.34 -8.70
CA GLU A 79 -0.92 -5.70 -8.94
C GLU A 79 -0.73 -6.91 -9.85
N SER A 80 -1.70 -7.84 -9.89
CA SER A 80 -1.54 -9.13 -10.56
C SER A 80 -1.95 -9.12 -12.03
N GLY A 81 -2.35 -7.99 -12.60
CA GLY A 81 -2.88 -7.94 -13.97
C GLY A 81 -1.90 -8.48 -15.01
N VAL A 82 -0.62 -8.09 -14.89
CA VAL A 82 0.46 -8.57 -15.79
C VAL A 82 0.76 -10.04 -15.50
N ASP A 83 0.97 -10.41 -14.23
CA ASP A 83 1.28 -11.79 -13.84
C ASP A 83 0.20 -12.79 -14.31
N VAL A 84 -1.08 -12.42 -14.27
CA VAL A 84 -2.18 -13.28 -14.74
C VAL A 84 -2.11 -13.49 -16.25
N VAL A 85 -1.85 -12.42 -17.02
CA VAL A 85 -1.70 -12.52 -18.48
C VAL A 85 -0.49 -13.38 -18.84
N ASP A 86 0.64 -13.17 -18.17
CA ASP A 86 1.85 -13.97 -18.36
C ASP A 86 1.58 -15.46 -18.12
N ASN A 87 0.91 -15.81 -17.01
CA ASN A 87 0.53 -17.18 -16.70
C ASN A 87 -0.38 -17.82 -17.77
N LEU A 88 -1.30 -17.04 -18.37
CA LEU A 88 -2.19 -17.53 -19.43
C LEU A 88 -1.47 -17.67 -20.77
N SER A 89 -0.44 -16.86 -21.02
CA SER A 89 0.35 -16.92 -22.26
C SER A 89 1.38 -18.05 -22.30
N ILE A 90 1.67 -18.65 -21.15
CA ILE A 90 2.56 -19.82 -21.02
C ILE A 90 1.76 -21.15 -21.14
N ALA A 91 0.43 -21.08 -21.19
CA ALA A 91 -0.47 -22.23 -21.30
C ALA A 91 -0.67 -22.74 -22.74
#